data_AF-A0A956EKP9-F1
#
_entry.id   AF-A0A956EKP9-F1
#
_cell.length_a   1.000
_cell.length_b   1.000
_cell.length_c   1.000
_cell.angle_alpha   90.00
_cell.angle_beta   90.00
_cell.angle_gamma   90.00
#
_symmetry.space_group_name_H-M   'P 1'
#
loop_
_entity.id
_entity.type
_entity.pdbx_description
1 polymer ?
#
loop_
_entity_poly.entity_id
_entity_poly.type
_entity_poly.pdbx_seq_one_letter_code
_entity_poly.pdbx_strand_id
1 'polypeptide(L)'
;MNPTICRAGLALLLGVGGCQGQAQRADSHATASAAPIAPATRYRVDLLPDDQALGGEAPLVTVVLYSDYACPPCARTWAVLENLVEDYGDDLRVVVRSLTAPGFKAGEEAVEAALAAGAQGAFWPMHRRLFTAPPRERREIEAHAAALNLDLDRLREDLDTGAFTGPRLRQRRQALELGVAFGPVAFVNGRPVVGFHEEGEWHALIDAELAEARRRVAAGTPREGLYEAILEGSERAPIALEGEAAAARDALLAKIPPSIDDLELGPEPDEGRRYQVPLGGAVYYGPADAPVVIVAFMDAACPYCRRALSTALADLETRYPLELRLEIRHLPLPIHPSAEGAARAA
;
A
#
# COMPACT_ATOMS: atom_id res chain seq x y z
N MET A 1 -50.30 -33.82 -19.71
CA MET A 1 -50.82 -35.18 -19.96
C MET A 1 -51.11 -35.31 -21.45
N ASN A 2 -50.29 -36.13 -22.14
CA ASN A 2 -50.36 -36.68 -23.52
C ASN A 2 -50.53 -35.74 -24.75
N PRO A 3 -50.03 -36.14 -25.95
CA PRO A 3 -48.83 -36.94 -26.22
C PRO A 3 -48.00 -36.49 -27.46
N THR A 4 -46.82 -37.08 -27.52
CA THR A 4 -45.81 -37.15 -28.58
C THR A 4 -46.34 -37.74 -29.90
N ILE A 5 -45.95 -37.17 -31.05
CA ILE A 5 -45.97 -37.84 -32.36
C ILE A 5 -44.54 -37.80 -32.93
N CYS A 6 -43.87 -38.95 -32.93
CA CYS A 6 -42.64 -39.19 -33.69
C CYS A 6 -42.99 -39.54 -35.13
N ARG A 7 -42.37 -38.84 -36.10
CA ARG A 7 -42.21 -39.33 -37.48
C ARG A 7 -40.73 -39.57 -37.73
N ALA A 8 -40.41 -40.81 -38.08
CA ALA A 8 -39.10 -41.26 -38.51
C ALA A 8 -38.79 -40.72 -39.91
N GLY A 9 -37.62 -40.09 -40.06
CA GLY A 9 -36.99 -39.78 -41.33
C GLY A 9 -35.56 -40.31 -41.29
N LEU A 10 -35.33 -41.36 -42.07
CA LEU A 10 -34.07 -42.09 -42.20
C LEU A 10 -33.08 -41.30 -43.05
N ALA A 11 -31.92 -40.93 -42.51
CA ALA A 11 -30.73 -40.61 -43.30
C ALA A 11 -29.47 -41.02 -42.53
N LEU A 12 -28.84 -42.07 -43.04
CA LEU A 12 -27.58 -42.67 -42.62
C LEU A 12 -26.43 -41.71 -42.97
N LEU A 13 -25.69 -41.22 -41.97
CA LEU A 13 -24.30 -40.79 -42.17
C LEU A 13 -23.47 -41.18 -40.93
N LEU A 14 -22.44 -41.97 -41.22
CA LEU A 14 -21.45 -42.50 -40.29
C LEU A 14 -20.65 -41.36 -39.65
N GLY A 15 -20.70 -41.29 -38.32
CA GLY A 15 -19.86 -40.42 -37.50
C GLY A 15 -19.71 -41.04 -36.11
N VAL A 16 -18.68 -41.86 -35.94
CA VAL A 16 -18.27 -42.39 -34.64
C VAL A 16 -17.59 -41.25 -33.88
N GLY A 17 -18.30 -40.66 -32.92
CA GLY A 17 -17.77 -39.64 -32.02
C GLY A 17 -18.44 -39.77 -30.66
N GLY A 18 -17.75 -40.41 -29.72
CA GLY A 18 -18.27 -40.69 -28.39
C GLY A 18 -18.59 -39.42 -27.62
N CYS A 19 -19.78 -39.39 -27.00
CA CYS A 19 -20.10 -38.49 -25.91
C CYS A 19 -19.26 -38.88 -24.69
N GLN A 20 -18.06 -38.31 -24.55
CA GLN A 20 -17.41 -38.23 -23.24
C GLN A 20 -18.09 -37.11 -22.46
N GLY A 21 -18.84 -37.51 -21.44
CA GLY A 21 -19.40 -36.59 -20.46
C GLY A 21 -18.29 -35.73 -19.88
N GLN A 22 -18.48 -34.41 -19.97
CA GLN A 22 -17.74 -33.45 -19.18
C GLN A 22 -18.05 -33.73 -17.71
N ALA A 23 -17.19 -34.51 -17.07
CA ALA A 23 -17.08 -34.53 -15.63
C ALA A 23 -16.85 -33.09 -15.18
N GLN A 24 -17.78 -32.59 -14.37
CA GLN A 24 -17.70 -31.32 -13.67
C GLN A 24 -16.29 -31.18 -13.08
N ARG A 25 -15.53 -30.19 -13.56
CA ARG A 25 -14.42 -29.66 -12.78
C ARG A 25 -15.05 -29.05 -11.54
N ALA A 26 -15.02 -29.82 -10.46
CA ALA A 26 -15.27 -29.30 -9.13
C ALA A 26 -14.28 -28.15 -8.93
N ASP A 27 -14.83 -26.95 -8.72
CA ASP A 27 -14.07 -25.80 -8.27
C ASP A 27 -13.38 -26.18 -6.95
N SER A 28 -12.10 -26.50 -7.02
CA SER A 28 -11.22 -26.59 -5.88
C SER A 28 -10.89 -25.17 -5.42
N HIS A 29 -11.88 -24.47 -4.85
CA HIS A 29 -11.58 -23.42 -3.88
C HIS A 29 -11.12 -24.14 -2.62
N ALA A 30 -9.84 -24.54 -2.61
CA ALA A 30 -9.17 -24.94 -1.39
C ALA A 30 -9.22 -23.72 -0.45
N THR A 31 -10.11 -23.80 0.55
CA THR A 31 -10.02 -22.99 1.74
C THR A 31 -8.74 -23.41 2.44
N ALA A 32 -7.64 -22.68 2.17
CA ALA A 32 -6.47 -22.75 3.00
C ALA A 32 -6.90 -22.29 4.39
N SER A 33 -7.18 -23.27 5.26
CA SER A 33 -7.39 -23.04 6.68
C SER A 33 -6.12 -22.39 7.20
N ALA A 34 -6.21 -21.11 7.58
CA ALA A 34 -5.10 -20.46 8.24
C ALA A 34 -4.79 -21.22 9.54
N ALA A 35 -3.50 -21.34 9.87
CA ALA A 35 -3.09 -21.95 11.13
C ALA A 35 -3.69 -21.14 12.31
N PRO A 36 -4.06 -21.79 13.42
CA PRO A 36 -4.62 -21.08 14.57
C PRO A 36 -3.68 -19.95 15.00
N ILE A 37 -4.26 -18.81 15.37
CA ILE A 37 -3.55 -17.62 15.85
C ILE A 37 -2.95 -17.88 17.26
N ALA A 38 -1.99 -18.80 17.35
CA ALA A 38 -1.18 -19.06 18.54
C ALA A 38 -0.18 -17.90 18.77
N PRO A 39 0.56 -17.82 19.90
CA PRO A 39 1.43 -16.67 20.14
C PRO A 39 2.65 -16.72 19.23
N ALA A 40 2.48 -16.12 18.04
CA ALA A 40 3.57 -15.65 17.21
C ALA A 40 4.37 -14.61 17.99
N THR A 41 5.69 -14.67 17.82
CA THR A 41 6.66 -13.65 18.21
C THR A 41 6.13 -12.25 17.91
N ARG A 42 6.42 -11.27 18.79
CA ARG A 42 6.09 -9.86 18.53
C ARG A 42 7.15 -9.22 17.66
N TYR A 43 6.70 -8.45 16.69
CA TYR A 43 7.51 -7.65 15.80
C TYR A 43 7.25 -6.18 16.06
N ARG A 44 8.31 -5.38 15.96
CA ARG A 44 8.25 -3.94 16.10
C ARG A 44 7.56 -3.34 14.87
N VAL A 45 6.36 -2.79 15.06
CA VAL A 45 5.62 -2.07 14.02
C VAL A 45 5.42 -0.64 14.51
N ASP A 46 6.26 0.29 14.04
CA ASP A 46 6.14 1.70 14.42
C ASP A 46 4.88 2.31 13.80
N LEU A 47 4.12 3.09 14.59
CA LEU A 47 3.05 3.93 14.07
C LEU A 47 3.63 5.09 13.25
N LEU A 48 2.98 5.43 12.14
CA LEU A 48 3.41 6.48 11.23
C LEU A 48 2.61 7.76 11.51
N PRO A 49 3.19 8.96 11.32
CA PRO A 49 2.50 10.22 11.60
C PRO A 49 1.23 10.45 10.77
N ASP A 50 1.12 9.79 9.63
CA ASP A 50 0.04 9.87 8.64
C ASP A 50 -0.91 8.68 8.66
N ASP A 51 -0.79 7.81 9.67
CA ASP A 51 -1.70 6.69 9.87
C ASP A 51 -3.14 7.17 10.03
N GLN A 52 -4.05 6.45 9.38
CA GLN A 52 -5.47 6.62 9.54
C GLN A 52 -5.95 5.58 10.55
N ALA A 53 -6.42 6.03 11.70
CA ALA A 53 -6.87 5.19 12.81
C ALA A 53 -8.40 5.20 12.96
N LEU A 54 -8.98 4.03 13.23
CA LEU A 54 -10.37 3.85 13.63
C LEU A 54 -10.41 3.24 15.03
N GLY A 55 -11.31 3.72 15.89
CA GLY A 55 -11.44 3.26 17.27
C GLY A 55 -10.81 4.22 18.27
N GLY A 56 -10.32 3.70 19.40
CA GLY A 56 -9.84 4.52 20.51
C GLY A 56 -8.52 5.25 20.27
N GLU A 57 -8.41 6.47 20.80
CA GLU A 57 -7.17 7.29 20.77
C GLU A 57 -6.07 6.74 21.69
N ALA A 58 -6.46 6.20 22.85
CA ALA A 58 -5.59 5.53 23.81
C ALA A 58 -6.04 4.07 24.02
N PRO A 59 -5.90 3.20 22.99
CA PRO A 59 -6.45 1.85 23.01
C PRO A 59 -5.61 0.92 23.88
N LEU A 60 -6.20 -0.20 24.29
CA LEU A 60 -5.45 -1.31 24.89
C LEU A 60 -4.82 -2.23 23.83
N VAL A 61 -5.48 -2.33 22.68
CA VAL A 61 -5.03 -3.16 21.54
C VAL A 61 -4.98 -2.30 20.29
N THR A 62 -3.83 -2.32 19.61
CA THR A 62 -3.66 -1.69 18.30
C THR A 62 -3.44 -2.77 17.26
N VAL A 63 -4.24 -2.75 16.20
CA VAL A 63 -4.11 -3.59 15.01
C VAL A 63 -3.59 -2.74 13.87
N VAL A 64 -2.45 -3.11 13.28
CA VAL A 64 -1.95 -2.51 12.04
C VAL A 64 -2.20 -3.48 10.90
N LEU A 65 -3.10 -3.16 9.97
CA LEU A 65 -3.42 -3.97 8.80
C LEU A 65 -2.70 -3.44 7.56
N TYR A 66 -1.90 -4.28 6.92
CA TYR A 66 -1.36 -4.06 5.59
C TYR A 66 -2.27 -4.70 4.54
N SER A 67 -2.76 -3.89 3.59
CA SER A 67 -3.92 -4.20 2.75
C SER A 67 -3.85 -3.61 1.33
N ASP A 68 -4.72 -4.08 0.44
CA ASP A 68 -4.88 -3.55 -0.92
C ASP A 68 -6.36 -3.60 -1.35
N TYR A 69 -6.86 -2.54 -2.00
CA TYR A 69 -8.26 -2.45 -2.42
C TYR A 69 -8.66 -3.43 -3.53
N ALA A 70 -7.71 -3.95 -4.31
CA ALA A 70 -7.96 -4.96 -5.33
C ALA A 70 -7.92 -6.40 -4.78
N CYS A 71 -7.63 -6.59 -3.49
CA CYS A 71 -7.44 -7.90 -2.87
C CYS A 71 -8.73 -8.39 -2.16
N PRO A 72 -9.41 -9.44 -2.67
CA PRO A 72 -10.66 -9.92 -2.05
C PRO A 72 -10.51 -10.43 -0.61
N PRO A 73 -9.45 -11.18 -0.23
CA PRO A 73 -9.23 -11.54 1.17
C PRO A 73 -9.03 -10.32 2.07
N CYS A 74 -8.43 -9.25 1.54
CA CYS A 74 -8.22 -8.00 2.27
C CYS A 74 -9.54 -7.29 2.57
N ALA A 75 -10.49 -7.28 1.62
CA ALA A 75 -11.83 -6.76 1.85
C ALA A 75 -12.59 -7.56 2.93
N ARG A 76 -12.44 -8.89 2.93
CA ARG A 76 -13.03 -9.75 3.97
C ARG A 76 -12.42 -9.49 5.36
N THR A 77 -11.09 -9.36 5.44
CA THR A 77 -10.41 -9.02 6.70
C THR A 77 -10.83 -7.64 7.21
N TRP A 78 -10.98 -6.65 6.32
CA TRP A 78 -11.50 -5.34 6.71
C TRP A 78 -12.91 -5.43 7.30
N ALA A 79 -13.83 -6.17 6.67
CA ALA A 79 -15.19 -6.32 7.18
C ALA A 79 -15.23 -6.90 8.60
N VAL A 80 -14.35 -7.86 8.90
CA VAL A 80 -14.19 -8.40 10.26
C VAL A 80 -13.64 -7.35 11.22
N LEU A 81 -12.56 -6.66 10.85
CA LEU A 81 -11.94 -5.64 11.71
C LEU A 81 -12.87 -4.46 12.01
N GLU A 82 -13.72 -4.10 11.06
CA GLU A 82 -14.73 -3.07 11.23
C GLU A 82 -15.75 -3.46 12.31
N ASN A 83 -16.31 -4.68 12.27
CA ASN A 83 -17.19 -5.19 13.32
C ASN A 83 -16.49 -5.18 14.69
N LEU A 84 -15.22 -5.59 14.75
CA LEU A 84 -14.47 -5.65 16.01
C LEU A 84 -14.26 -4.26 16.62
N VAL A 85 -14.09 -3.21 15.81
CA VAL A 85 -14.03 -1.85 16.37
C VAL A 85 -15.35 -1.45 17.00
N GLU A 86 -16.49 -1.88 16.44
CA GLU A 86 -17.80 -1.65 17.05
C GLU A 86 -17.96 -2.42 18.38
N ASP A 87 -17.49 -3.66 18.44
CA ASP A 87 -17.61 -4.52 19.63
C ASP A 87 -16.70 -4.07 20.80
N TYR A 88 -15.47 -3.67 20.50
CA TYR A 88 -14.46 -3.34 21.52
C TYR A 88 -14.38 -1.85 21.85
N GLY A 89 -14.93 -0.97 21.01
CA GLY A 89 -14.95 0.47 21.22
C GLY A 89 -13.57 1.07 21.49
N ASP A 90 -13.46 1.91 22.51
CA ASP A 90 -12.23 2.65 22.85
C ASP A 90 -11.04 1.78 23.27
N ASP A 91 -11.25 0.48 23.54
CA ASP A 91 -10.17 -0.45 23.87
C ASP A 91 -9.43 -0.95 22.62
N LEU A 92 -9.99 -0.80 21.42
CA LEU A 92 -9.39 -1.23 20.15
C LEU A 92 -9.11 -0.04 19.22
N ARG A 93 -7.95 -0.09 18.55
CA ARG A 93 -7.62 0.78 17.42
C ARG A 93 -7.18 -0.04 16.23
N VAL A 94 -7.73 0.25 15.06
CA VAL A 94 -7.29 -0.33 13.79
C VAL A 94 -6.67 0.76 12.92
N VAL A 95 -5.46 0.50 12.45
CA VAL A 95 -4.73 1.31 11.46
C VAL A 95 -4.68 0.53 10.16
N VAL A 96 -5.01 1.16 9.04
CA VAL A 96 -4.89 0.53 7.72
C VAL A 96 -3.78 1.19 6.91
N ARG A 97 -2.93 0.34 6.32
CA ARG A 97 -1.78 0.71 5.49
C ARG A 97 -1.83 -0.01 4.15
N SER A 98 -1.34 0.67 3.12
CA SER A 98 -1.28 0.13 1.78
C SER A 98 -0.10 -0.83 1.59
N LEU A 99 -0.38 -1.94 0.89
CA LEU A 99 0.60 -2.84 0.29
C LEU A 99 0.72 -2.66 -1.22
N THR A 100 0.03 -1.69 -1.81
CA THR A 100 -0.09 -1.58 -3.26
C THR A 100 1.27 -1.36 -3.90
N ALA A 101 1.66 -2.28 -4.78
CA ALA A 101 2.92 -2.22 -5.48
C ALA A 101 2.93 -1.12 -6.56
N PRO A 102 4.07 -0.47 -6.81
CA PRO A 102 4.23 0.43 -7.95
C PRO A 102 3.87 -0.23 -9.27
N GLY A 103 3.20 0.52 -10.16
CA GLY A 103 2.82 0.05 -11.49
C GLY A 103 1.41 -0.57 -11.59
N PHE A 104 0.72 -0.77 -10.46
CA PHE A 104 -0.68 -1.18 -10.42
C PHE A 104 -1.61 0.04 -10.40
N LYS A 105 -1.62 0.81 -11.50
CA LYS A 105 -2.23 2.15 -11.58
C LYS A 105 -3.57 2.30 -10.85
N ALA A 106 -4.54 1.41 -11.11
CA ALA A 106 -5.87 1.50 -10.49
C ALA A 106 -5.82 1.32 -8.95
N GLY A 107 -5.00 0.39 -8.46
CA GLY A 107 -4.78 0.22 -7.02
C GLY A 107 -4.06 1.41 -6.41
N GLU A 108 -3.06 1.96 -7.12
CA GLU A 108 -2.32 3.14 -6.65
C GLU A 108 -3.26 4.34 -6.51
N GLU A 109 -4.09 4.62 -7.53
CA GLU A 109 -5.08 5.68 -7.49
C GLU A 109 -6.14 5.45 -6.40
N ALA A 110 -6.55 4.21 -6.14
CA ALA A 110 -7.50 3.90 -5.06
C ALA A 110 -6.93 4.27 -3.67
N VAL A 111 -5.66 3.95 -3.41
CA VAL A 111 -5.00 4.31 -2.15
C VAL A 111 -4.82 5.82 -2.02
N GLU A 112 -4.35 6.47 -3.09
CA GLU A 112 -4.21 7.93 -3.12
C GLU A 112 -5.57 8.61 -2.88
N ALA A 113 -6.64 8.08 -3.46
CA ALA A 113 -8.00 8.60 -3.24
C ALA A 113 -8.49 8.44 -1.81
N ALA A 114 -8.17 7.31 -1.15
CA ALA A 114 -8.49 7.12 0.26
C ALA A 114 -7.77 8.16 1.12
N LEU A 115 -6.47 8.36 0.92
CA LEU A 115 -5.67 9.33 1.67
C LEU A 115 -6.09 10.78 1.38
N ALA A 116 -6.40 11.11 0.12
CA ALA A 116 -6.94 12.40 -0.28
C ALA A 116 -8.30 12.68 0.37
N ALA A 117 -9.19 11.69 0.41
CA ALA A 117 -10.43 11.79 1.18
C ALA A 117 -10.16 11.99 2.68
N GLY A 118 -9.13 11.35 3.23
CA GLY A 118 -8.66 11.59 4.60
C GLY A 118 -8.25 13.03 4.86
N ALA A 119 -7.54 13.66 3.92
CA ALA A 119 -7.20 15.09 3.99
C ALA A 119 -8.41 16.04 3.84
N GLN A 120 -9.59 15.48 3.50
CA GLN A 120 -10.89 16.14 3.51
C GLN A 120 -11.81 15.64 4.65
N GLY A 121 -11.27 14.87 5.61
CA GLY A 121 -12.02 14.37 6.77
C GLY A 121 -12.89 13.12 6.50
N ALA A 122 -12.70 12.44 5.38
CA ALA A 122 -13.56 11.36 4.90
C ALA A 122 -12.80 10.07 4.52
N PHE A 123 -11.68 9.77 5.19
CA PHE A 123 -10.91 8.54 4.94
C PHE A 123 -11.78 7.30 5.06
N TRP A 124 -12.43 7.09 6.21
CA TRP A 124 -13.20 5.87 6.47
C TRP A 124 -14.42 5.70 5.56
N PRO A 125 -15.23 6.74 5.28
CA PRO A 125 -16.26 6.65 4.24
C PRO A 125 -15.72 6.27 2.85
N MET A 126 -14.60 6.85 2.41
CA MET A 126 -13.98 6.50 1.13
C MET A 126 -13.43 5.07 1.14
N HIS A 127 -12.73 4.69 2.19
CA HIS A 127 -12.15 3.38 2.41
C HIS A 127 -13.20 2.26 2.26
N ARG A 128 -14.37 2.40 2.91
CA ARG A 128 -15.49 1.46 2.77
C ARG A 128 -15.98 1.34 1.33
N ARG A 129 -16.13 2.48 0.63
CA ARG A 129 -16.61 2.50 -0.76
C ARG A 129 -15.65 1.80 -1.71
N LEU A 130 -14.35 2.05 -1.56
CA LEU A 130 -13.30 1.44 -2.37
C LEU A 130 -13.22 -0.08 -2.14
N PHE A 131 -13.45 -0.60 -0.94
CA PHE A 131 -13.56 -2.04 -0.74
C PHE A 131 -14.87 -2.64 -1.28
N THR A 132 -15.99 -1.92 -1.12
CA THR A 132 -17.30 -2.38 -1.59
C THR A 132 -17.35 -2.47 -3.11
N ALA A 133 -16.77 -1.49 -3.79
CA ALA A 133 -16.72 -1.40 -5.24
C ALA A 133 -15.33 -0.93 -5.67
N PRO A 134 -14.35 -1.84 -5.79
CA PRO A 134 -12.99 -1.49 -6.19
C PRO A 134 -12.95 -0.82 -7.56
N PRO A 135 -12.35 0.38 -7.67
CA PRO A 135 -12.30 1.09 -8.93
C PRO A 135 -11.29 0.43 -9.87
N ARG A 136 -11.64 0.38 -11.15
CA ARG A 136 -10.77 -0.01 -12.26
C ARG A 136 -10.18 1.21 -12.96
N GLU A 137 -10.83 2.35 -12.79
CA GLU A 137 -10.49 3.60 -13.45
C GLU A 137 -10.88 4.83 -12.61
N ARG A 138 -10.25 5.95 -12.94
CA ARG A 138 -10.41 7.22 -12.23
C ARG A 138 -11.85 7.71 -12.11
N ARG A 139 -12.69 7.51 -13.13
CA ARG A 139 -14.09 7.96 -13.08
C ARG A 139 -14.89 7.30 -11.96
N GLU A 140 -14.54 6.07 -11.57
CA GLU A 140 -15.20 5.35 -10.47
C GLU A 140 -14.75 5.92 -9.12
N ILE A 141 -13.47 6.28 -8.98
CA ILE A 141 -12.94 7.02 -7.82
C ILE A 141 -13.68 8.35 -7.65
N GLU A 142 -13.80 9.13 -8.73
CA GLU A 142 -14.53 10.40 -8.70
C GLU A 142 -16.01 10.20 -8.35
N ALA A 143 -16.64 9.12 -8.81
CA ALA A 143 -18.01 8.78 -8.43
C ALA A 143 -18.14 8.45 -6.93
N HIS A 144 -17.16 7.75 -6.34
CA HIS A 144 -17.13 7.53 -4.88
C HIS A 144 -16.98 8.83 -4.12
N ALA A 145 -16.07 9.71 -4.55
CA ALA A 145 -15.84 11.00 -3.93
C ALA A 145 -17.06 11.93 -4.02
N ALA A 146 -17.72 11.97 -5.18
CA ALA A 146 -18.95 12.74 -5.38
C ALA A 146 -20.06 12.25 -4.44
N ALA A 147 -20.21 10.93 -4.28
CA ALA A 147 -21.18 10.35 -3.34
C ALA A 147 -20.89 10.68 -1.87
N LEU A 148 -19.66 11.10 -1.55
CA LEU A 148 -19.24 11.54 -0.23
C LEU A 148 -19.23 13.08 -0.08
N ASN A 149 -19.68 13.81 -1.11
CA ASN A 149 -19.65 15.27 -1.18
C ASN A 149 -18.24 15.86 -0.98
N LEU A 150 -17.21 15.18 -1.47
CA LEU A 150 -15.83 15.69 -1.45
C LEU A 150 -15.64 16.76 -2.53
N ASP A 151 -14.65 17.62 -2.31
CA ASP A 151 -14.15 18.54 -3.32
C ASP A 151 -13.45 17.71 -4.42
N LEU A 152 -14.12 17.60 -5.56
CA LEU A 152 -13.65 16.84 -6.71
C LEU A 152 -12.48 17.52 -7.41
N ASP A 153 -12.40 18.84 -7.41
CA ASP A 153 -11.30 19.55 -8.07
C ASP A 153 -10.02 19.38 -7.25
N ARG A 154 -10.11 19.51 -5.91
CA ARG A 154 -9.02 19.15 -5.01
C ARG A 154 -8.62 17.68 -5.14
N LEU A 155 -9.58 16.76 -5.20
CA LEU A 155 -9.27 15.33 -5.37
C LEU A 155 -8.52 15.06 -6.69
N ARG A 156 -8.97 15.67 -7.79
CA ARG A 156 -8.31 15.53 -9.09
C ARG A 156 -6.88 16.05 -9.03
N GLU A 157 -6.67 17.22 -8.44
CA GLU A 157 -5.33 17.78 -8.22
C GLU A 157 -4.46 16.86 -7.35
N ASP A 158 -4.99 16.35 -6.23
CA ASP A 158 -4.29 15.41 -5.36
C ASP A 158 -3.87 14.14 -6.12
N LEU A 159 -4.77 13.59 -6.94
CA LEU A 159 -4.52 12.38 -7.73
C LEU A 159 -3.61 12.62 -8.95
N ASP A 160 -3.64 13.82 -9.55
CA ASP A 160 -2.81 14.19 -10.70
C ASP A 160 -1.38 14.51 -10.28
N THR A 161 -1.22 15.18 -9.15
CA THR A 161 0.08 15.48 -8.56
C THR A 161 0.65 14.27 -7.84
N GLY A 162 -0.19 13.37 -7.33
CA GLY A 162 0.15 12.23 -6.46
C GLY A 162 0.38 12.66 -5.01
N ALA A 163 -0.37 13.65 -4.50
CA ALA A 163 -0.16 14.29 -3.21
C ALA A 163 0.21 13.31 -2.07
N PHE A 164 -0.31 12.08 -2.08
CA PHE A 164 -0.14 11.07 -1.04
C PHE A 164 0.79 9.90 -1.43
N THR A 165 1.58 10.03 -2.49
CA THR A 165 2.55 8.98 -2.90
C THR A 165 3.61 8.74 -1.84
N GLY A 166 4.09 9.79 -1.16
CA GLY A 166 5.03 9.68 -0.04
C GLY A 166 4.49 8.82 1.10
N PRO A 167 3.34 9.18 1.70
CA PRO A 167 2.59 8.33 2.63
C PRO A 167 2.45 6.87 2.20
N ARG A 168 1.92 6.65 0.99
CA ARG A 168 1.69 5.32 0.42
C ARG A 168 2.98 4.49 0.35
N LEU A 169 4.09 5.08 -0.10
CA LEU A 169 5.36 4.36 -0.18
C LEU A 169 6.01 4.13 1.18
N ARG A 170 5.84 5.02 2.17
CA ARG A 170 6.30 4.77 3.54
C ARG A 170 5.62 3.55 4.14
N GLN A 171 4.30 3.48 4.00
CA GLN A 171 3.50 2.32 4.41
C GLN A 171 4.02 1.04 3.77
N ARG A 172 4.18 1.03 2.44
CA ARG A 172 4.72 -0.13 1.71
C ARG A 172 6.14 -0.48 2.13
N ARG A 173 7.02 0.50 2.34
CA ARG A 173 8.43 0.25 2.74
C ARG A 173 8.49 -0.51 4.06
N GLN A 174 7.79 -0.02 5.08
CA GLN A 174 7.78 -0.70 6.38
C GLN A 174 7.19 -2.12 6.29
N ALA A 175 6.20 -2.32 5.41
CA ALA A 175 5.71 -3.67 5.14
C ALA A 175 6.83 -4.58 4.59
N LEU A 176 7.61 -4.11 3.62
CA LEU A 176 8.73 -4.87 3.05
C LEU A 176 9.85 -5.12 4.06
N GLU A 177 10.17 -4.15 4.92
CA GLU A 177 11.12 -4.31 6.04
C GLU A 177 10.68 -5.43 7.00
N LEU A 178 9.37 -5.54 7.24
CA LEU A 178 8.75 -6.62 8.01
C LEU A 178 8.61 -7.92 7.21
N GLY A 179 9.07 -8.00 5.96
CA GLY A 179 8.91 -9.17 5.08
C GLY A 179 7.48 -9.38 4.57
N VAL A 180 6.61 -8.38 4.71
CA VAL A 180 5.22 -8.39 4.24
C VAL A 180 5.19 -7.95 2.78
N ALA A 181 5.28 -8.93 1.88
CA ALA A 181 5.21 -8.71 0.44
C ALA A 181 3.79 -8.88 -0.14
N PHE A 182 2.88 -9.52 0.60
CA PHE A 182 1.50 -9.81 0.22
C PHE A 182 0.56 -9.55 1.39
N GLY A 183 -0.74 -9.44 1.10
CA GLY A 183 -1.77 -9.17 2.11
C GLY A 183 -3.00 -10.07 2.00
N PRO A 184 -3.90 -10.03 2.98
CA PRO A 184 -3.80 -9.19 4.18
C PRO A 184 -2.78 -9.76 5.16
N VAL A 185 -2.01 -8.87 5.79
CA VAL A 185 -1.21 -9.19 6.97
C VAL A 185 -1.47 -8.11 7.99
N ALA A 186 -1.89 -8.51 9.19
CA ALA A 186 -2.11 -7.61 10.30
C ALA A 186 -1.12 -7.87 11.43
N PHE A 187 -0.95 -6.88 12.30
CA PHE A 187 -0.18 -7.00 13.53
C PHE A 187 -1.03 -6.55 14.71
N VAL A 188 -1.39 -7.47 15.61
CA VAL A 188 -2.13 -7.16 16.84
C VAL A 188 -1.13 -6.97 17.96
N ASN A 189 -0.90 -5.72 18.37
CA ASN A 189 0.17 -5.37 19.30
C ASN A 189 1.53 -5.98 18.91
N GLY A 190 1.83 -6.01 17.60
CA GLY A 190 3.05 -6.60 17.04
C GLY A 190 2.99 -8.10 16.76
N ARG A 191 1.92 -8.83 17.13
CA ARG A 191 1.76 -10.24 16.77
C ARG A 191 1.20 -10.37 15.35
N PRO A 192 1.90 -11.03 14.41
CA PRO A 192 1.45 -11.13 13.04
C PRO A 192 0.25 -12.06 12.92
N VAL A 193 -0.73 -11.65 12.12
CA VAL A 193 -1.88 -12.42 11.66
C VAL A 193 -1.80 -12.42 10.15
N VAL A 194 -1.39 -13.55 9.58
CA VAL A 194 -1.16 -13.69 8.14
C VAL A 194 -2.41 -14.26 7.47
N GLY A 195 -2.88 -13.58 6.43
CA GLY A 195 -4.04 -13.99 5.66
C GLY A 195 -5.37 -13.64 6.32
N PHE A 196 -6.43 -14.21 5.76
CA PHE A 196 -7.78 -14.06 6.29
C PHE A 196 -8.02 -15.07 7.42
N HIS A 197 -8.70 -14.62 8.47
CA HIS A 197 -9.16 -15.41 9.62
C HIS A 197 -10.60 -15.03 9.95
N GLU A 198 -11.36 -16.00 10.49
CA GLU A 198 -12.77 -15.76 10.86
C GLU A 198 -12.87 -14.91 12.13
N GLU A 199 -13.97 -14.18 12.29
CA GLU A 199 -14.18 -13.21 13.39
C GLU A 199 -13.95 -13.79 14.79
N GLY A 200 -14.36 -15.05 15.03
CA GLY A 200 -14.14 -15.73 16.32
C GLY A 200 -12.65 -15.92 16.68
N GLU A 201 -11.78 -16.10 15.67
CA GLU A 201 -10.33 -16.21 15.90
C GLU A 201 -9.72 -14.85 16.28
N TRP A 202 -10.24 -13.78 15.68
CA TRP A 202 -9.88 -12.42 16.05
C TRP A 202 -10.29 -12.06 17.47
N HIS A 203 -11.52 -12.40 17.88
CA HIS A 203 -11.95 -12.21 19.27
C HIS A 203 -11.02 -12.91 20.26
N ALA A 204 -10.70 -14.18 20.01
CA ALA A 204 -9.81 -14.94 20.89
C ALA A 204 -8.41 -14.27 21.02
N LEU A 205 -7.87 -13.75 19.93
CA LEU A 205 -6.60 -13.01 19.93
C LEU A 205 -6.71 -11.68 20.68
N ILE A 206 -7.71 -10.86 20.35
CA ILE A 206 -7.91 -9.53 20.92
C ILE A 206 -8.17 -9.64 22.42
N ASP A 207 -8.99 -10.59 22.87
CA ASP A 207 -9.28 -10.81 24.30
C ASP A 207 -8.01 -11.19 25.08
N ALA A 208 -7.15 -12.02 24.49
CA ALA A 208 -5.85 -12.36 25.08
C ALA A 208 -4.93 -11.13 25.20
N GLU A 209 -4.90 -10.28 24.17
CA GLU A 209 -4.13 -9.04 24.17
C GLU A 209 -4.69 -8.00 25.14
N LEU A 210 -6.02 -7.88 25.26
CA LEU A 210 -6.69 -7.04 26.24
C LEU A 210 -6.34 -7.46 27.67
N ALA A 211 -6.30 -8.76 27.96
CA ALA A 211 -5.92 -9.26 29.26
C ALA A 211 -4.46 -8.89 29.62
N GLU A 212 -3.54 -8.99 28.67
CA GLU A 212 -2.13 -8.57 28.85
C GLU A 212 -2.01 -7.05 29.02
N ALA A 213 -2.65 -6.27 28.16
CA ALA A 213 -2.69 -4.82 28.22
C ALA A 213 -3.22 -4.32 29.58
N ARG A 214 -4.33 -4.89 30.07
CA ARG A 214 -4.92 -4.55 31.37
C ARG A 214 -3.98 -4.86 32.53
N ARG A 215 -3.20 -5.95 32.47
CA ARG A 215 -2.17 -6.26 33.47
C ARG A 215 -1.07 -5.19 33.50
N ARG A 216 -0.60 -4.74 32.33
CA ARG A 216 0.43 -3.69 32.23
C ARG A 216 -0.07 -2.35 32.76
N VAL A 217 -1.31 -1.99 32.42
CA VAL A 217 -1.96 -0.78 32.95
C VAL A 217 -2.10 -0.86 34.46
N ALA A 218 -2.54 -2.00 35.02
CA ALA A 218 -2.60 -2.22 36.46
C ALA A 218 -1.22 -2.17 37.14
N ALA A 219 -0.15 -2.52 36.42
CA ALA A 219 1.23 -2.41 36.87
C ALA A 219 1.83 -1.00 36.72
N GLY A 220 1.08 -0.03 36.18
CA GLY A 220 1.46 1.39 36.12
C GLY A 220 1.83 1.91 34.73
N THR A 221 1.72 1.11 33.66
CA THR A 221 1.91 1.61 32.29
C THR A 221 0.72 2.48 31.87
N PRO A 222 0.91 3.76 31.49
CA PRO A 222 -0.19 4.61 31.00
C PRO A 222 -0.71 4.10 29.64
N ARG A 223 -2.01 4.28 29.37
CA ARG A 223 -2.64 3.83 28.11
C ARG A 223 -2.01 4.50 26.88
N GLU A 224 -1.66 5.77 27.00
CA GLU A 224 -1.07 6.59 25.93
C GLU A 224 0.30 6.04 25.46
N GLY A 225 1.05 5.37 26.35
CA GLY A 225 2.34 4.76 26.05
C GLY A 225 2.31 3.23 25.97
N LEU A 226 1.12 2.63 26.07
CA LEU A 226 0.98 1.18 26.24
C LEU A 226 1.46 0.41 25.01
N TYR A 227 1.13 0.87 23.80
CA TYR A 227 1.57 0.23 22.56
C TYR A 227 3.10 0.16 22.48
N GLU A 228 3.77 1.27 22.78
CA GLU A 228 5.23 1.37 22.82
C GLU A 228 5.84 0.44 23.86
N ALA A 229 5.27 0.40 25.07
CA ALA A 229 5.71 -0.49 26.14
C ALA A 229 5.49 -1.98 25.78
N ILE A 230 4.42 -2.31 25.06
CA ILE A 230 4.18 -3.68 24.58
C ILE A 230 5.21 -4.08 23.52
N LEU A 231 5.59 -3.16 22.64
CA LEU A 231 6.56 -3.40 21.58
C LEU A 231 8.03 -3.33 22.03
N GLU A 232 8.30 -2.93 23.26
CA GLU A 232 9.67 -2.90 23.80
C GLU A 232 10.31 -4.30 23.73
N GLY A 233 11.50 -4.39 23.12
CA GLY A 233 12.22 -5.65 22.93
C GLY A 233 11.64 -6.58 21.85
N SER A 234 10.66 -6.14 21.06
CA SER A 234 10.11 -6.92 19.95
C SER A 234 11.11 -7.09 18.80
N GLU A 235 10.95 -8.15 18.00
CA GLU A 235 11.80 -8.45 16.85
C GLU A 235 11.75 -7.33 15.81
N ARG A 236 12.92 -7.02 15.22
CA ARG A 236 13.05 -6.07 14.10
C ARG A 236 13.38 -6.75 12.78
N ALA A 237 13.48 -8.08 12.79
CA ALA A 237 13.69 -8.88 11.59
C ALA A 237 12.38 -9.07 10.81
N PRO A 238 12.44 -9.43 9.52
CA PRO A 238 11.27 -9.86 8.76
C PRO A 238 10.48 -10.96 9.47
N ILE A 239 9.16 -10.99 9.29
CA ILE A 239 8.31 -12.00 9.90
C ILE A 239 8.74 -13.41 9.46
N ALA A 240 8.76 -14.34 10.41
CA ALA A 240 9.03 -15.74 10.15
C ALA A 240 7.81 -16.36 9.48
N LEU A 241 7.80 -16.36 8.15
CA LEU A 241 6.92 -17.21 7.36
C LEU A 241 7.58 -18.57 7.20
N GLU A 242 6.77 -19.63 7.20
CA GLU A 242 7.22 -21.00 6.94
C GLU A 242 6.53 -21.57 5.70
N GLY A 243 7.12 -22.64 5.14
CA GLY A 243 6.53 -23.41 4.05
C GLY A 243 6.23 -22.59 2.80
N GLU A 244 5.04 -22.81 2.23
CA GLU A 244 4.62 -22.19 0.96
C GLU A 244 4.51 -20.66 1.05
N ALA A 245 4.13 -20.12 2.22
CA ALA A 245 4.05 -18.68 2.43
C ALA A 245 5.43 -18.01 2.38
N ALA A 246 6.46 -18.66 2.93
CA ALA A 246 7.84 -18.21 2.85
C ALA A 246 8.33 -18.20 1.40
N ALA A 247 8.12 -19.31 0.68
CA ALA A 247 8.53 -19.43 -0.72
C ALA A 247 7.81 -18.40 -1.62
N ALA A 248 6.52 -18.16 -1.39
CA ALA A 248 5.74 -17.17 -2.13
C ALA A 248 6.23 -15.73 -1.86
N ARG A 249 6.54 -15.40 -0.59
CA ARG A 249 7.18 -14.12 -0.23
C ARG A 249 8.50 -13.96 -0.97
N ASP A 250 9.40 -14.94 -0.84
CA ASP A 250 10.76 -14.85 -1.38
C ASP A 250 10.72 -14.70 -2.91
N ALA A 251 9.84 -15.46 -3.59
CA ALA A 251 9.63 -15.34 -5.02
C ALA A 251 9.02 -14.00 -5.45
N LEU A 252 8.21 -13.36 -4.60
CA LEU A 252 7.65 -12.04 -4.87
C LEU A 252 8.68 -10.93 -4.63
N LEU A 253 9.40 -10.97 -3.50
CA LEU A 253 10.48 -10.05 -3.17
C LEU A 253 11.59 -10.08 -4.23
N ALA A 254 11.95 -11.26 -4.74
CA ALA A 254 12.92 -11.40 -5.82
C ALA A 254 12.50 -10.75 -7.16
N LYS A 255 11.21 -10.43 -7.34
CA LYS A 255 10.69 -9.71 -8.52
C LYS A 255 10.60 -8.20 -8.29
N ILE A 256 10.70 -7.75 -7.04
CA ILE A 256 10.75 -6.32 -6.75
C ILE A 256 12.14 -5.85 -7.21
N PRO A 257 12.21 -4.80 -8.06
CA PRO A 257 13.49 -4.20 -8.40
C PRO A 257 14.26 -3.83 -7.13
N PRO A 258 15.60 -3.86 -7.14
CA PRO A 258 16.41 -3.45 -6.01
C PRO A 258 15.89 -2.12 -5.44
N SER A 259 15.66 -2.10 -4.13
CA SER A 259 15.27 -0.93 -3.38
C SER A 259 16.37 0.13 -3.45
N ILE A 260 16.08 1.36 -3.01
CA ILE A 260 17.09 2.41 -2.88
C ILE A 260 18.25 1.94 -1.97
N ASP A 261 17.97 1.08 -1.00
CA ASP A 261 18.98 0.51 -0.08
C ASP A 261 19.86 -0.56 -0.75
N ASP A 262 19.39 -1.12 -1.87
CA ASP A 262 20.16 -2.04 -2.71
C ASP A 262 20.98 -1.29 -3.78
N LEU A 263 20.76 0.02 -3.93
CA LEU A 263 21.67 0.87 -4.70
C LEU A 263 22.90 1.13 -3.84
N GLU A 264 24.09 0.95 -4.41
CA GLU A 264 25.33 1.46 -3.79
C GLU A 264 25.29 2.99 -3.80
N LEU A 265 24.57 3.57 -2.84
CA LEU A 265 24.59 5.00 -2.61
C LEU A 265 25.93 5.37 -1.98
N GLY A 266 26.48 6.49 -2.40
CA GLY A 266 27.57 7.12 -1.67
C GLY A 266 27.13 7.48 -0.24
N PRO A 267 28.08 7.85 0.63
CA PRO A 267 27.74 8.32 1.98
C PRO A 267 26.71 9.47 1.91
N GLU A 268 25.83 9.55 2.93
CA GLU A 268 24.89 10.65 3.05
C GLU A 268 25.61 12.00 2.88
N PRO A 269 25.03 12.94 2.11
CA PRO A 269 25.63 14.25 1.96
C PRO A 269 25.64 15.00 3.30
N ASP A 270 26.81 15.53 3.66
CA ASP A 270 27.01 16.41 4.81
C ASP A 270 26.42 17.79 4.48
N GLU A 271 25.34 18.15 5.17
CA GLU A 271 24.62 19.41 4.98
C GLU A 271 25.48 20.66 5.26
N GLY A 272 26.55 20.52 6.05
CA GLY A 272 27.52 21.59 6.33
C GLY A 272 28.61 21.74 5.26
N ARG A 273 28.69 20.79 4.31
CA ARG A 273 29.76 20.72 3.31
C ARG A 273 29.31 21.19 1.94
N ARG A 274 30.17 21.96 1.27
CA ARG A 274 30.01 22.28 -0.15
C ARG A 274 30.64 21.19 -1.01
N TYR A 275 29.85 20.63 -1.92
CA TYR A 275 30.30 19.66 -2.90
C TYR A 275 30.64 20.37 -4.21
N GLN A 276 31.79 20.03 -4.78
CA GLN A 276 32.14 20.49 -6.12
C GLN A 276 31.41 19.60 -7.12
N VAL A 277 30.37 20.13 -7.76
CA VAL A 277 29.65 19.47 -8.84
C VAL A 277 30.14 20.07 -10.16
N PRO A 278 30.85 19.30 -11.01
CA PRO A 278 31.31 19.81 -12.29
C PRO A 278 30.14 20.23 -13.17
N LEU A 279 30.06 21.52 -13.50
CA LEU A 279 29.09 22.05 -14.45
C LEU A 279 29.60 21.76 -15.87
N GLY A 280 29.12 20.67 -16.47
CA GLY A 280 29.34 20.37 -17.90
C GLY A 280 28.40 21.17 -18.80
N GLY A 281 28.44 20.94 -20.12
CA GLY A 281 27.59 21.60 -21.13
C GLY A 281 26.10 21.20 -21.11
N ALA A 282 25.49 21.01 -19.93
CA ALA A 282 24.05 20.76 -19.83
C ALA A 282 23.25 21.97 -20.31
N VAL A 283 22.05 21.66 -20.78
CA VAL A 283 20.97 22.62 -20.90
C VAL A 283 20.61 23.11 -19.49
N TYR A 284 20.51 24.42 -19.33
CA TYR A 284 20.15 25.07 -18.08
C TYR A 284 19.06 26.11 -18.31
N TYR A 285 18.27 26.36 -17.29
CA TYR A 285 17.31 27.44 -17.23
C TYR A 285 17.89 28.61 -16.41
N GLY A 286 17.55 29.84 -16.78
CA GLY A 286 18.00 31.06 -16.11
C GLY A 286 19.32 31.64 -16.63
N PRO A 287 19.81 32.74 -16.03
CA PRO A 287 21.02 33.43 -16.49
C PRO A 287 22.28 32.57 -16.35
N ALA A 288 23.18 32.69 -17.33
CA ALA A 288 24.44 31.95 -17.33
C ALA A 288 25.34 32.29 -16.13
N ASP A 289 25.26 33.54 -15.67
CA ASP A 289 26.02 34.15 -14.58
C ASP A 289 25.21 34.27 -13.28
N ALA A 290 24.10 33.53 -13.16
CA ALA A 290 23.28 33.55 -11.96
C ALA A 290 24.11 33.23 -10.69
N PRO A 291 23.97 34.03 -9.62
CA PRO A 291 24.73 33.85 -8.38
C PRO A 291 24.40 32.54 -7.64
N VAL A 292 23.23 31.94 -7.90
CA VAL A 292 22.82 30.64 -7.33
C VAL A 292 22.60 29.63 -8.45
N VAL A 293 23.25 28.47 -8.32
CA VAL A 293 23.08 27.34 -9.24
C VAL A 293 22.52 26.15 -8.47
N ILE A 294 21.37 25.64 -8.89
CA ILE A 294 20.83 24.35 -8.43
C ILE A 294 21.17 23.31 -9.48
N VAL A 295 21.86 22.24 -9.08
CA VAL A 295 22.09 21.06 -9.93
C VAL A 295 21.21 19.93 -9.42
N ALA A 296 20.18 19.57 -10.19
CA ALA A 296 19.23 18.52 -9.82
C ALA A 296 19.43 17.28 -10.67
N PHE A 297 19.70 16.14 -10.02
CA PHE A 297 19.76 14.84 -10.67
C PHE A 297 18.35 14.25 -10.71
N MET A 298 17.80 14.10 -11.91
CA MET A 298 16.39 13.76 -12.11
C MET A 298 16.21 12.62 -13.10
N ASP A 299 15.27 11.75 -12.76
CA ASP A 299 14.73 10.76 -13.67
C ASP A 299 13.40 11.27 -14.25
N ALA A 300 13.31 11.37 -15.57
CA ALA A 300 12.10 11.83 -16.25
C ALA A 300 10.90 10.87 -16.08
N ALA A 301 11.16 9.59 -15.82
CA ALA A 301 10.11 8.61 -15.52
C ALA A 301 9.64 8.69 -14.06
N CYS A 302 10.46 9.26 -13.17
CA CYS A 302 10.14 9.37 -11.75
C CYS A 302 9.01 10.38 -11.49
N PRO A 303 7.89 9.97 -10.87
CA PRO A 303 6.79 10.89 -10.54
C PRO A 303 7.22 11.97 -9.54
N TYR A 304 8.17 11.67 -8.64
CA TYR A 304 8.71 12.64 -7.68
C TYR A 304 9.55 13.71 -8.36
N CYS A 305 10.45 13.31 -9.28
CA CYS A 305 11.23 14.25 -10.05
C CYS A 305 10.33 15.16 -10.88
N ARG A 306 9.28 14.59 -11.50
CA ARG A 306 8.27 15.36 -12.24
C ARG A 306 7.56 16.37 -11.34
N ARG A 307 7.14 15.97 -10.13
CA ARG A 307 6.52 16.90 -9.17
C ARG A 307 7.49 17.99 -8.76
N ALA A 308 8.70 17.64 -8.33
CA ALA A 308 9.69 18.62 -7.90
C ALA A 308 9.97 19.65 -9.00
N LEU A 309 10.02 19.21 -10.26
CA LEU A 309 10.17 20.08 -11.42
C LEU A 309 8.94 20.97 -11.63
N SER A 310 7.72 20.43 -11.53
CA SER A 310 6.49 21.17 -11.80
C SER A 310 6.00 22.03 -10.64
N THR A 311 6.57 21.87 -9.43
CA THR A 311 6.19 22.63 -8.24
C THR A 311 7.37 23.43 -7.71
N ALA A 312 8.15 22.87 -6.78
CA ALA A 312 9.17 23.59 -6.02
C ALA A 312 10.21 24.27 -6.92
N LEU A 313 10.69 23.60 -7.97
CA LEU A 313 11.67 24.18 -8.87
C LEU A 313 11.05 25.25 -9.78
N ALA A 314 9.85 25.02 -10.32
CA ALA A 314 9.11 26.02 -11.09
C ALA A 314 8.79 27.29 -10.27
N ASP A 315 8.42 27.13 -9.00
CA ASP A 315 8.19 28.25 -8.08
C ASP A 315 9.47 29.05 -7.82
N LEU A 316 10.61 28.36 -7.65
CA LEU A 316 11.90 29.00 -7.45
C LEU A 316 12.36 29.77 -8.69
N GLU A 317 12.20 29.19 -9.88
CA GLU A 317 12.46 29.86 -11.17
C GLU A 317 11.63 31.14 -11.31
N THR A 318 10.35 31.07 -10.96
CA THR A 318 9.43 32.21 -11.03
C THR A 318 9.80 33.30 -10.03
N ARG A 319 10.22 32.91 -8.82
CA ARG A 319 10.56 33.86 -7.73
C ARG A 319 11.94 34.51 -7.92
N TYR A 320 12.89 33.83 -8.54
CA TYR A 320 14.28 34.27 -8.68
C TYR A 320 14.76 34.25 -10.14
N PRO A 321 14.09 34.96 -11.06
CA PRO A 321 14.34 34.83 -12.50
C PRO A 321 15.70 35.36 -12.96
N LEU A 322 16.35 36.21 -12.16
CA LEU A 322 17.68 36.78 -12.48
C LEU A 322 18.80 36.19 -11.61
N GLU A 323 18.43 35.57 -10.48
CA GLU A 323 19.37 35.11 -9.47
C GLU A 323 19.61 33.60 -9.49
N LEU A 324 18.72 32.83 -10.15
CA LEU A 324 18.75 31.38 -10.17
C LEU A 324 19.07 30.82 -11.55
N ARG A 325 20.00 29.87 -11.57
CA ARG A 325 20.23 28.93 -12.67
C ARG A 325 19.88 27.52 -12.21
N LEU A 326 19.00 26.85 -12.95
CA LEU A 326 18.67 25.45 -12.72
C LEU A 326 19.33 24.57 -13.79
N GLU A 327 20.12 23.60 -13.37
CA GLU A 327 20.69 22.57 -14.24
C GLU A 327 20.10 21.21 -13.92
N ILE A 328 19.43 20.61 -14.90
CA ILE A 328 18.92 19.25 -14.79
C ILE A 328 19.97 18.28 -15.33
N ARG A 329 20.30 17.26 -14.53
CA ARG A 329 21.16 16.15 -14.90
C ARG A 329 20.33 14.88 -14.94
N HIS A 330 20.39 14.13 -16.04
CA HIS A 330 19.62 12.90 -16.15
C HIS A 330 20.23 11.80 -15.27
N LEU A 331 19.42 11.30 -14.34
CA LEU A 331 19.73 10.16 -13.49
C LEU A 331 18.66 9.08 -13.74
N PRO A 332 18.74 8.33 -14.85
CA PRO A 332 17.77 7.29 -15.12
C PRO A 332 17.89 6.18 -14.06
N LEU A 333 16.84 6.01 -13.25
CA LEU A 333 16.85 5.03 -12.17
C LEU A 333 16.47 3.66 -12.75
N PRO A 334 17.21 2.58 -12.43
CA PRO A 334 16.94 1.23 -12.96
C PRO A 334 15.54 0.69 -12.61
N ILE A 335 14.93 1.23 -11.56
CA ILE A 335 13.57 0.87 -11.11
C ILE A 335 12.47 1.38 -12.05
N HIS A 336 12.80 2.26 -12.99
CA HIS A 336 11.87 2.83 -13.97
C HIS A 336 12.18 2.29 -15.37
N PRO A 337 11.34 1.40 -15.94
CA PRO A 337 11.64 0.72 -17.21
C PRO A 337 11.87 1.65 -18.41
N SER A 338 11.32 2.86 -18.40
CA SER A 338 11.47 3.86 -19.47
C SER A 338 12.54 4.92 -19.20
N ALA A 339 13.20 4.91 -18.04
CA ALA A 339 14.07 5.99 -17.60
C ALA A 339 15.26 6.21 -18.52
N GLU A 340 15.94 5.15 -18.96
CA GLU A 340 17.05 5.28 -19.92
C GLU A 340 16.61 5.87 -21.26
N GLY A 341 15.45 5.42 -21.76
CA GLY A 341 14.89 5.93 -23.01
C GLY A 341 14.52 7.41 -22.90
N ALA A 342 13.90 7.80 -21.78
CA ALA A 342 13.52 9.18 -21.51
C ALA A 342 14.75 10.09 -21.33
N ALA A 343 15.78 9.63 -20.62
CA ALA A 343 17.04 10.36 -20.44
C ALA A 343 17.81 10.59 -21.75
N ARG A 344 17.70 9.67 -22.71
CA ARG A 344 18.32 9.82 -24.04
C ARG A 344 17.53 10.73 -24.98
N ALA A 345 16.23 10.89 -24.74
CA ALA A 345 15.34 11.67 -25.59
C ALA A 345 15.33 13.16 -25.24
N ALA A 346 15.62 13.49 -23.98
CA ALA A 346 15.81 14.86 -23.49
C ALA A 346 17.18 15.43 -23.90
#